data_AF-W6A9X2-F1
#
_entry.id   AF-W6A9X2-F1
#
_cell.length_a   1.000
_cell.length_b   1.000
_cell.length_c   1.000
_cell.angle_alpha   90.00
_cell.angle_beta   90.00
_cell.angle_gamma   90.00
#
_symmetry.space_group_name_H-M   'P 1'
#
loop_
_entity.id
_entity.type
_entity.pdbx_description
1 polymer ?
#
loop_
_entity_poly.entity_id
_entity_poly.type
_entity_poly.pdbx_seq_one_letter_code
_entity_poly.pdbx_strand_id
1 'polypeptide(L)'
;MNLDKNNENIVFKIRYQKTKWKEYFELTTLRITFLSLILALNITLAIFSRFIMGMIKIPPVDFMVLELTLVTYLVVLYFLNLFYTVIFVFIGTWVRLIIGDEPVGLLAMNIIDLATVLSFWILSFLLYKFLINTNLNRKQYLSRMYIIQGFSGLITAFITAAMGIFINWAFLLTLYGVPIESQNILLFPIGIFNFVKIGVNIIIYLSCFYAIDLLFNRYKI
;
A
#
# COMPACT_ATOMS: atom_id res chain seq x y z
N MET A 1 33.07 14.37 23.72
CA MET A 1 32.43 13.06 23.52
C MET A 1 32.33 12.84 22.02
N ASN A 2 33.39 12.27 21.43
CA ASN A 2 33.52 11.99 20.00
C ASN A 2 32.79 10.68 19.71
N LEU A 3 31.58 10.75 19.18
CA LEU A 3 30.91 9.60 18.58
C LEU A 3 31.43 9.44 17.15
N ASP A 4 32.28 8.42 16.99
CA ASP A 4 32.65 7.71 15.77
C ASP A 4 32.16 8.29 14.42
N LYS A 5 33.06 9.02 13.76
CA LYS A 5 32.99 9.32 12.32
C LYS A 5 33.40 8.13 11.42
N ASN A 6 33.72 6.97 11.99
CA ASN A 6 34.33 5.85 11.26
C ASN A 6 33.36 4.72 10.85
N ASN A 7 32.04 4.90 11.03
CA ASN A 7 31.03 3.88 10.67
C ASN A 7 30.14 4.24 9.46
N GLU A 8 30.52 5.24 8.64
CA GLU A 8 29.71 5.65 7.48
C GLU A 8 29.72 4.68 6.29
N ASN A 9 30.52 3.61 6.34
CA ASN A 9 30.39 2.49 5.42
C ASN A 9 29.32 1.52 5.93
N ILE A 10 28.09 2.01 6.09
CA ILE A 10 26.92 1.13 6.16
C ILE A 10 26.82 0.49 4.78
N VAL A 11 27.32 -0.73 4.64
CA VAL A 11 27.04 -1.58 3.49
C VAL A 11 25.53 -1.78 3.48
N PHE A 12 24.81 -0.93 2.73
CA PHE A 12 23.39 -1.07 2.52
C PHE A 12 23.17 -2.42 1.85
N LYS A 13 22.67 -3.38 2.62
CA LYS A 13 22.30 -4.69 2.10
C LYS A 13 21.25 -4.44 1.02
N ILE A 14 21.63 -4.70 -0.22
CA ILE A 14 20.82 -4.43 -1.40
C ILE A 14 19.54 -5.25 -1.27
N ARG A 15 18.41 -4.56 -1.10
CA ARG A 15 17.11 -5.14 -0.74
C ARG A 15 16.61 -6.23 -1.69
N TYR A 16 17.09 -6.21 -2.94
CA TYR A 16 16.68 -7.12 -4.00
C TYR A 16 17.79 -8.07 -4.47
N GLN A 17 18.80 -8.34 -3.64
CA GLN A 17 19.73 -9.44 -3.89
C GLN A 17 19.03 -10.79 -3.85
N LYS A 18 19.67 -11.85 -4.40
CA LYS A 18 19.23 -13.24 -4.29
C LYS A 18 18.99 -13.61 -2.82
N THR A 19 17.76 -13.44 -2.34
CA THR A 19 17.31 -14.01 -1.05
C THR A 19 17.23 -15.51 -1.21
N LYS A 20 17.80 -16.24 -0.26
CA LYS A 20 17.61 -17.70 -0.19
C LYS A 20 16.12 -17.95 0.08
N TRP A 21 15.54 -18.93 -0.62
CA TRP A 21 14.12 -19.31 -0.45
C TRP A 21 13.74 -19.49 1.03
N LYS A 22 14.62 -20.11 1.82
CA LYS A 22 14.41 -20.30 3.25
C LYS A 22 14.23 -18.97 4.00
N GLU A 23 15.09 -17.97 3.76
CA GLU A 23 15.03 -16.65 4.42
C GLU A 23 13.80 -15.83 3.99
N TYR A 24 13.34 -16.03 2.74
CA TYR A 24 12.15 -15.36 2.22
C TYR A 24 10.87 -15.83 2.92
N PHE A 25 10.75 -17.14 3.19
CA PHE A 25 9.58 -17.74 3.85
C PHE A 25 9.75 -17.95 5.35
N GLU A 26 10.84 -17.51 5.96
CA GLU A 26 11.06 -17.66 7.39
C GLU A 26 10.14 -16.73 8.21
N LEU A 27 9.31 -17.30 9.08
CA LEU A 27 8.47 -16.58 10.04
C LEU A 27 9.11 -16.62 11.42
N THR A 28 9.91 -15.60 11.74
CA THR A 28 10.43 -15.43 13.10
C THR A 28 9.34 -14.89 14.02
N THR A 29 9.47 -15.10 15.33
CA THR A 29 8.55 -14.53 16.33
C THR A 29 8.43 -13.01 16.18
N LEU A 30 9.53 -12.33 15.84
CA LEU A 30 9.55 -10.89 15.60
C LEU A 30 8.64 -10.49 14.41
N ARG A 31 8.70 -11.23 13.30
CA ARG A 31 7.84 -11.00 12.12
C ARG A 31 6.37 -11.22 12.44
N ILE A 32 6.05 -12.25 13.22
CA ILE A 32 4.68 -12.56 13.63
C ILE A 32 4.14 -11.43 14.53
N THR A 33 4.91 -10.99 15.52
CA THR A 33 4.53 -9.88 16.40
C THR A 33 4.34 -8.59 15.60
N PHE A 34 5.22 -8.30 14.65
CA PHE A 34 5.09 -7.14 13.77
C PHE A 34 3.82 -7.21 12.91
N LEU A 35 3.57 -8.34 12.24
CA LEU A 35 2.35 -8.52 11.43
C LEU A 35 1.09 -8.36 12.29
N SER A 36 1.08 -8.90 13.51
CA SER A 36 -0.06 -8.78 14.43
C SER A 36 -0.31 -7.32 14.83
N LEU A 37 0.76 -6.56 15.14
CA LEU A 37 0.68 -5.14 15.45
C LEU A 37 0.15 -4.32 14.26
N ILE A 38 0.68 -4.58 13.06
CA ILE A 38 0.25 -3.87 11.85
C ILE A 38 -1.18 -4.26 11.46
N LEU A 39 -1.63 -5.49 11.74
CA LEU A 39 -3.02 -5.91 11.53
C LEU A 39 -3.97 -5.17 12.48
N ALA A 40 -3.61 -5.04 13.76
CA ALA A 40 -4.40 -4.25 14.70
C ALA A 40 -4.51 -2.78 14.27
N LEU A 41 -3.41 -2.20 13.76
CA LEU A 41 -3.41 -0.86 13.18
C LEU A 41 -4.29 -0.79 11.92
N ASN A 42 -4.22 -1.80 11.04
CA ASN A 42 -5.04 -1.88 9.83
C ASN A 42 -6.54 -1.89 10.17
N ILE A 43 -6.95 -2.70 11.15
CA ILE A 43 -8.34 -2.74 11.63
C ILE A 43 -8.74 -1.39 12.21
N THR A 44 -7.87 -0.75 13.00
CA THR A 44 -8.13 0.58 13.57
C THR A 44 -8.36 1.62 12.48
N LEU A 45 -7.52 1.61 11.42
CA LEU A 45 -7.67 2.49 10.27
C LEU A 45 -8.91 2.16 9.44
N ALA A 46 -9.30 0.89 9.33
CA ALA A 46 -10.54 0.48 8.66
C ALA A 46 -11.78 1.04 9.38
N ILE A 47 -11.81 0.91 10.71
CA ILE A 47 -12.87 1.50 11.57
C ILE A 47 -12.90 3.03 11.37
N PHE A 48 -11.75 3.69 11.45
CA PHE A 48 -11.65 5.13 11.22
C PHE A 48 -12.16 5.52 9.83
N SER A 49 -11.75 4.81 8.78
CA SER A 49 -12.19 5.07 7.41
C SER A 49 -13.70 4.90 7.26
N ARG A 50 -14.29 3.85 7.84
CA ARG A 50 -15.74 3.65 7.77
C ARG A 50 -16.53 4.71 8.51
N PHE A 51 -16.21 4.96 9.78
CA PHE A 51 -17.05 5.79 10.65
C PHE A 51 -16.76 7.27 10.57
N ILE A 52 -15.54 7.67 10.21
CA ILE A 52 -15.14 9.08 10.13
C ILE A 52 -15.05 9.51 8.67
N MET A 53 -14.26 8.82 7.85
CA MET A 53 -14.13 9.21 6.44
C MET A 53 -15.40 8.90 5.64
N GLY A 54 -16.16 7.86 5.99
CA GLY A 54 -17.45 7.54 5.36
C GLY A 54 -18.55 8.58 5.60
N MET A 55 -18.38 9.51 6.56
CA MET A 55 -19.28 10.65 6.70
C MET A 55 -19.06 11.70 5.61
N ILE A 56 -17.88 11.71 4.97
CA ILE A 56 -17.54 12.62 3.89
C ILE A 56 -18.09 12.05 2.59
N LYS A 57 -19.31 12.42 2.25
CA LYS A 57 -19.94 12.04 0.97
C LYS A 57 -19.46 12.98 -0.13
N ILE A 58 -18.95 12.41 -1.22
CA ILE A 58 -18.48 13.17 -2.39
C ILE A 58 -19.39 12.85 -3.57
N PRO A 59 -20.39 13.70 -3.89
CA PRO A 59 -21.17 13.53 -5.11
C PRO A 59 -20.26 13.59 -6.35
N PRO A 60 -20.52 12.79 -7.40
CA PRO A 60 -21.62 11.83 -7.57
C PRO A 60 -21.31 10.40 -7.09
N VAL A 61 -20.21 10.18 -6.35
CA VAL A 61 -19.71 8.86 -5.91
C VAL A 61 -19.82 8.70 -4.39
N ASP A 62 -21.02 8.93 -3.85
CA ASP A 62 -21.30 8.92 -2.41
C ASP A 62 -21.16 7.54 -1.74
N PHE A 63 -21.16 6.48 -2.53
CA PHE A 63 -20.89 5.11 -2.09
C PHE A 63 -19.40 4.81 -1.90
N MET A 64 -18.49 5.66 -2.40
CA MET A 64 -17.05 5.44 -2.27
C MET A 64 -16.49 6.07 -1.01
N VAL A 65 -15.68 5.30 -0.27
CA VAL A 65 -15.07 5.74 1.00
C VAL A 65 -13.56 5.86 0.86
N LEU A 66 -13.00 6.92 1.45
CA LEU A 66 -11.55 7.13 1.52
C LEU A 66 -10.96 6.19 2.58
N GLU A 67 -10.27 5.16 2.10
CA GLU A 67 -9.64 4.18 2.98
C GLU A 67 -8.17 4.47 3.23
N LEU A 68 -7.73 4.35 4.48
CA LEU A 68 -6.34 4.60 4.90
C LEU A 68 -5.55 3.30 5.14
N THR A 69 -6.18 2.14 4.96
CA THR A 69 -5.59 0.82 5.21
C THR A 69 -4.42 0.50 4.30
N LEU A 70 -4.38 1.05 3.08
CA LEU A 70 -3.29 0.83 2.13
C LEU A 70 -1.92 1.25 2.71
N VAL A 71 -1.87 2.28 3.57
CA VAL A 71 -0.62 2.67 4.26
C VAL A 71 0.00 1.46 4.99
N THR A 72 -0.81 0.67 5.68
CA THR A 72 -0.31 -0.50 6.41
C THR A 72 0.17 -1.61 5.48
N TYR A 73 -0.48 -1.80 4.31
CA TYR A 73 -0.03 -2.76 3.31
C TYR A 73 1.34 -2.37 2.75
N LEU A 74 1.56 -1.08 2.48
CA LEU A 74 2.87 -0.57 2.02
C LEU A 74 3.94 -0.71 3.10
N VAL A 75 3.58 -0.56 4.38
CA VAL A 75 4.48 -0.82 5.52
C VAL A 75 4.87 -2.30 5.57
N VAL A 76 3.90 -3.23 5.48
CA VAL A 76 4.19 -4.67 5.45
C VAL A 76 5.06 -5.03 4.25
N LEU A 77 4.77 -4.48 3.08
CA LEU A 77 5.57 -4.67 1.86
C LEU A 77 7.00 -4.18 2.02
N TYR A 78 7.19 -3.07 2.73
CA TYR A 78 8.49 -2.48 2.97
C TYR A 78 9.34 -3.28 3.96
N PHE A 79 8.72 -3.80 5.02
CA PHE A 79 9.42 -4.56 6.08
C PHE A 79 9.63 -6.02 5.72
N LEU A 80 8.69 -6.64 5.01
CA LEU A 80 8.71 -8.06 4.69
C LEU A 80 8.87 -8.26 3.18
N ASN A 81 7.87 -8.84 2.53
CA ASN A 81 7.89 -9.16 1.12
C ASN A 81 6.46 -9.21 0.56
N LEU A 82 6.37 -9.35 -0.77
CA LEU A 82 5.10 -9.40 -1.49
C LEU A 82 4.20 -10.55 -1.00
N PHE A 83 4.76 -11.74 -0.74
CA PHE A 83 3.99 -12.91 -0.32
C PHE A 83 3.22 -12.66 0.99
N TYR A 84 3.90 -12.18 2.04
CA TYR A 84 3.24 -11.86 3.30
C TYR A 84 2.30 -10.66 3.17
N THR A 85 2.61 -9.71 2.30
CA THR A 85 1.72 -8.57 2.04
C THR A 85 0.41 -9.03 1.40
N VAL A 86 0.45 -9.95 0.43
CA VAL A 86 -0.76 -10.49 -0.21
C VAL A 86 -1.63 -11.21 0.83
N ILE A 87 -1.06 -12.09 1.65
CA ILE A 87 -1.80 -12.74 2.75
C ILE A 87 -2.41 -11.69 3.68
N PHE A 88 -1.64 -10.67 4.03
CA PHE A 88 -2.09 -9.60 4.91
C PHE A 88 -3.22 -8.77 4.31
N VAL A 89 -3.20 -8.46 3.00
CA VAL A 89 -4.29 -7.78 2.29
C VAL A 89 -5.57 -8.62 2.32
N PHE A 90 -5.47 -9.92 2.08
CA PHE A 90 -6.63 -10.82 2.18
C PHE A 90 -7.21 -10.80 3.59
N ILE A 91 -6.41 -11.08 4.61
CA ILE A 91 -6.90 -11.10 6.00
C ILE A 91 -7.46 -9.73 6.40
N GLY A 92 -6.73 -8.65 6.14
CA GLY A 92 -7.12 -7.28 6.50
C GLY A 92 -8.43 -6.85 5.87
N THR A 93 -8.66 -7.19 4.60
CA THR A 93 -9.93 -6.90 3.91
C THR A 93 -11.08 -7.74 4.47
N TRP A 94 -10.90 -9.05 4.63
CA TRP A 94 -12.00 -9.94 5.03
C TRP A 94 -12.39 -9.82 6.51
N VAL A 95 -11.48 -9.40 7.39
CA VAL A 95 -11.82 -9.10 8.80
C VAL A 95 -12.88 -7.99 8.90
N ARG A 96 -13.00 -7.13 7.89
CA ARG A 96 -14.00 -6.06 7.89
C ARG A 96 -15.44 -6.54 7.73
N LEU A 97 -15.66 -7.81 7.36
CA LEU A 97 -16.99 -8.42 7.48
C LEU A 97 -17.54 -8.30 8.91
N ILE A 98 -16.67 -8.42 9.93
CA ILE A 98 -17.04 -8.32 11.35
C ILE A 98 -17.45 -6.88 11.70
N ILE A 99 -16.92 -5.90 10.97
CA ILE A 99 -17.25 -4.47 11.12
C ILE A 99 -18.58 -4.16 10.39
N GLY A 100 -19.06 -5.08 9.55
CA GLY A 100 -20.34 -5.03 8.83
C GLY A 100 -20.24 -4.53 7.40
N ASP A 101 -19.06 -4.62 6.76
CA ASP A 101 -18.89 -4.28 5.33
C ASP A 101 -19.54 -5.38 4.47
N GLU A 102 -20.11 -5.03 3.32
CA GLU A 102 -20.77 -6.01 2.45
C GLU A 102 -19.77 -6.83 1.59
N PRO A 103 -20.04 -8.13 1.33
CA PRO A 103 -19.10 -9.02 0.64
C PRO A 103 -18.71 -8.58 -0.78
N VAL A 104 -19.63 -7.99 -1.54
CA VAL A 104 -19.37 -7.56 -2.92
C VAL A 104 -18.40 -6.37 -2.94
N GLY A 105 -18.61 -5.40 -2.05
CA GLY A 105 -17.70 -4.27 -1.85
C GLY A 105 -16.32 -4.72 -1.39
N LEU A 106 -16.25 -5.68 -0.45
CA LEU A 106 -14.98 -6.26 0.01
C LEU A 106 -14.25 -7.03 -1.09
N LEU A 107 -14.96 -7.75 -1.95
CA LEU A 107 -14.35 -8.44 -3.08
C LEU A 107 -13.68 -7.45 -4.04
N ALA A 108 -14.39 -6.38 -4.41
CA ALA A 108 -13.83 -5.34 -5.25
C ALA A 108 -12.64 -4.63 -4.59
N MET A 109 -12.77 -4.29 -3.31
CA MET A 109 -11.70 -3.69 -2.52
C MET A 109 -10.46 -4.58 -2.51
N ASN A 110 -10.61 -5.87 -2.26
CA ASN A 110 -9.50 -6.81 -2.24
C ASN A 110 -8.79 -6.89 -3.60
N ILE A 111 -9.54 -6.90 -4.72
CA ILE A 111 -8.95 -6.91 -6.06
C ILE A 111 -8.17 -5.61 -6.32
N ILE A 112 -8.76 -4.45 -5.96
CA ILE A 112 -8.13 -3.14 -6.12
C ILE A 112 -6.86 -3.04 -5.27
N ASP A 113 -6.91 -3.44 -4.01
CA ASP A 113 -5.77 -3.39 -3.08
C ASP A 113 -4.64 -4.33 -3.54
N LEU A 114 -4.97 -5.54 -4.00
CA LEU A 114 -3.98 -6.46 -4.57
C LEU A 114 -3.34 -5.88 -5.84
N ALA A 115 -4.13 -5.33 -6.76
CA ALA A 115 -3.62 -4.67 -7.96
C ALA A 115 -2.72 -3.47 -7.63
N THR A 116 -3.09 -2.70 -6.60
CA THR A 116 -2.31 -1.57 -6.09
C THR A 116 -0.96 -2.05 -5.55
N VAL A 117 -0.96 -3.03 -4.63
CA VAL A 117 0.26 -3.56 -4.01
C VAL A 117 1.17 -4.21 -5.06
N LEU A 118 0.61 -5.00 -5.99
CA LEU A 118 1.37 -5.66 -7.05
C LEU A 118 2.02 -4.64 -7.99
N SER A 119 1.24 -3.68 -8.51
CA SER A 119 1.78 -2.65 -9.39
C SER A 119 2.86 -1.82 -8.70
N PHE A 120 2.63 -1.42 -7.44
CA PHE A 120 3.60 -0.66 -6.66
C PHE A 120 4.89 -1.45 -6.45
N TRP A 121 4.79 -2.73 -6.09
CA TRP A 121 5.94 -3.60 -5.90
C TRP A 121 6.76 -3.76 -7.19
N ILE A 122 6.09 -4.03 -8.33
CA ILE A 122 6.76 -4.18 -9.63
C ILE A 122 7.48 -2.89 -10.01
N LEU A 123 6.81 -1.74 -9.91
CA LEU A 123 7.38 -0.45 -10.27
C LEU A 123 8.55 -0.09 -9.35
N SER A 124 8.40 -0.23 -8.04
CA SER A 124 9.49 0.04 -7.09
C SER A 124 10.67 -0.89 -7.31
N PHE A 125 10.44 -2.16 -7.64
CA PHE A 125 11.52 -3.09 -7.99
C PHE A 125 12.28 -2.66 -9.25
N LEU A 126 11.56 -2.33 -10.32
CA LEU A 126 12.16 -1.88 -11.58
C LEU A 126 12.98 -0.60 -11.36
N LEU A 127 12.38 0.43 -10.75
CA LEU A 127 13.04 1.70 -10.48
C LEU A 127 14.23 1.55 -9.53
N TYR A 128 14.14 0.69 -8.52
CA TYR A 128 15.27 0.38 -7.65
C TYR A 128 16.46 -0.15 -8.46
N LYS A 129 16.21 -1.09 -9.37
CA LYS A 129 17.26 -1.67 -10.23
C LYS A 129 17.94 -0.61 -11.12
N PHE A 130 17.19 0.39 -11.57
CA PHE A 130 17.72 1.47 -12.40
C PHE A 130 18.40 2.59 -11.61
N LEU A 131 17.85 2.97 -10.45
CA LEU A 131 18.24 4.19 -9.74
C LEU A 131 19.20 3.95 -8.58
N ILE A 132 19.26 2.75 -7.99
CA ILE A 132 20.16 2.48 -6.87
C ILE A 132 21.39 1.72 -7.37
N ASN A 133 22.50 2.45 -7.45
CA ASN A 133 23.81 1.89 -7.71
C ASN A 133 24.48 1.48 -6.38
N THR A 134 25.42 0.54 -6.45
CA THR A 134 26.24 0.16 -5.29
C THR A 134 27.20 1.32 -4.97
N ASN A 135 27.23 1.77 -3.71
CA ASN A 135 27.97 2.94 -3.18
C ASN A 135 27.16 4.24 -3.11
N LEU A 136 26.12 4.25 -2.27
CA LEU A 136 25.43 5.48 -1.87
C LEU A 136 25.61 5.73 -0.37
N ASN A 137 25.82 6.99 -0.01
CA ASN A 137 25.71 7.38 1.40
C ASN A 137 24.23 7.36 1.86
N ARG A 138 24.00 7.39 3.18
CA ARG A 138 22.65 7.29 3.77
C ARG A 138 21.67 8.33 3.20
N LYS A 139 22.13 9.59 3.07
CA LYS A 139 21.30 10.70 2.58
C LYS A 139 20.89 10.52 1.12
N GLN A 140 21.82 10.09 0.28
CA GLN A 140 21.56 9.79 -1.14
C GLN A 140 20.64 8.58 -1.29
N TYR A 141 20.86 7.53 -0.51
CA TYR A 141 19.98 6.35 -0.49
C TYR A 141 18.54 6.74 -0.13
N LEU A 142 18.35 7.47 0.98
CA LEU A 142 17.03 7.94 1.41
C LEU A 142 16.35 8.79 0.34
N SER A 143 17.06 9.78 -0.23
CA SER A 143 16.53 10.64 -1.29
C SER A 143 16.07 9.83 -2.50
N ARG A 144 16.88 8.85 -2.96
CA ARG A 144 16.50 7.99 -4.08
C ARG A 144 15.32 7.08 -3.74
N MET A 145 15.23 6.58 -2.50
CA MET A 145 14.08 5.80 -2.06
C MET A 145 12.80 6.62 -2.05
N TYR A 146 12.84 7.90 -1.62
CA TYR A 146 11.69 8.79 -1.73
C TYR A 146 11.24 8.99 -3.18
N ILE A 147 12.19 9.18 -4.11
CA ILE A 147 11.89 9.31 -5.54
C ILE A 147 11.26 8.02 -6.09
N ILE A 148 11.86 6.85 -5.79
CA ILE A 148 11.36 5.55 -6.22
C ILE A 148 9.94 5.34 -5.71
N GLN A 149 9.71 5.47 -4.41
CA GLN A 149 8.41 5.21 -3.80
C GLN A 149 7.35 6.22 -4.25
N GLY A 150 7.72 7.51 -4.40
CA GLY A 150 6.81 8.54 -4.91
C GLY A 150 6.42 8.32 -6.36
N PHE A 151 7.37 8.00 -7.22
CA PHE A 151 7.10 7.77 -8.64
C PHE A 151 6.34 6.46 -8.87
N SER A 152 6.69 5.37 -8.17
CA SER A 152 5.90 4.14 -8.16
C SER A 152 4.49 4.40 -7.68
N GLY A 153 4.31 5.14 -6.58
CA GLY A 153 3.00 5.49 -6.04
C GLY A 153 2.14 6.26 -7.03
N LEU A 154 2.72 7.23 -7.75
CA LEU A 154 2.02 8.01 -8.77
C LEU A 154 1.53 7.12 -9.92
N ILE A 155 2.40 6.29 -10.49
CA ILE A 155 2.01 5.38 -11.59
C ILE A 155 0.99 4.35 -11.10
N THR A 156 1.19 3.79 -9.91
CA THR A 156 0.22 2.88 -9.27
C THR A 156 -1.14 3.54 -9.09
N ALA A 157 -1.21 4.84 -8.74
CA ALA A 157 -2.48 5.55 -8.64
C ALA A 157 -3.23 5.57 -9.98
N PHE A 158 -2.54 5.78 -11.11
CA PHE A 158 -3.15 5.70 -12.44
C PHE A 158 -3.64 4.28 -12.77
N ILE A 159 -2.82 3.26 -12.52
CA ILE A 159 -3.19 1.85 -12.77
C ILE A 159 -4.41 1.47 -11.91
N THR A 160 -4.41 1.88 -10.66
CA THR A 160 -5.50 1.57 -9.70
C THR A 160 -6.78 2.32 -10.06
N ALA A 161 -6.68 3.57 -10.52
CA ALA A 161 -7.83 4.31 -11.04
C ALA A 161 -8.44 3.61 -12.26
N ALA A 162 -7.62 3.16 -13.20
CA ALA A 162 -8.07 2.38 -14.35
C ALA A 162 -8.72 1.05 -13.93
N MET A 163 -8.14 0.35 -12.96
CA MET A 163 -8.71 -0.88 -12.41
C MET A 163 -10.04 -0.62 -11.68
N GLY A 164 -10.14 0.49 -10.93
CA GLY A 164 -11.37 0.93 -10.28
C GLY A 164 -12.48 1.20 -11.29
N ILE A 165 -12.17 1.89 -12.39
CA ILE A 165 -13.10 2.07 -13.51
C ILE A 165 -13.53 0.71 -14.08
N PHE A 166 -12.57 -0.16 -14.38
CA PHE A 166 -12.82 -1.47 -14.98
C PHE A 166 -13.73 -2.33 -14.12
N ILE A 167 -13.46 -2.45 -12.82
CA ILE A 167 -14.27 -3.25 -11.88
C ILE A 167 -15.68 -2.65 -11.74
N ASN A 168 -15.78 -1.32 -11.66
CA ASN A 168 -17.08 -0.67 -11.55
C ASN A 168 -17.95 -0.87 -12.79
N TRP A 169 -17.34 -0.71 -13.96
CA TRP A 169 -17.98 -0.96 -15.25
C TRP A 169 -18.33 -2.44 -15.46
N ALA A 170 -17.42 -3.36 -15.12
CA ALA A 170 -17.56 -4.78 -15.41
C ALA A 170 -18.66 -5.44 -14.60
N PHE A 171 -18.82 -5.07 -13.31
CA PHE A 171 -19.84 -5.71 -12.48
C PHE A 171 -20.41 -4.87 -11.34
N LEU A 172 -19.67 -3.95 -10.69
CA LEU A 172 -20.21 -3.32 -9.47
C LEU A 172 -21.45 -2.47 -9.75
N LEU A 173 -21.39 -1.56 -10.72
CA LEU A 173 -22.52 -0.64 -10.97
C LEU A 173 -23.80 -1.41 -11.33
N THR A 174 -23.65 -2.50 -12.09
CA THR A 174 -24.76 -3.40 -12.43
C THR A 174 -25.29 -4.14 -11.19
N LEU A 175 -24.42 -4.68 -10.34
CA LEU A 175 -24.83 -5.39 -9.11
C LEU A 175 -25.50 -4.45 -8.09
N TYR A 176 -25.08 -3.19 -8.03
CA TYR A 176 -25.69 -2.16 -7.18
C TYR A 176 -26.95 -1.53 -7.81
N GLY A 177 -27.39 -2.00 -8.98
CA GLY A 177 -28.65 -1.57 -9.60
C GLY A 177 -28.61 -0.17 -10.22
N VAL A 178 -27.42 0.34 -10.56
CA VAL A 178 -27.28 1.67 -11.19
C VAL A 178 -27.85 1.63 -12.61
N PRO A 179 -28.76 2.55 -12.99
CA PRO A 179 -29.31 2.62 -14.35
C PRO A 179 -28.22 2.73 -15.41
N ILE A 180 -28.34 1.97 -16.50
CA ILE A 180 -27.34 1.86 -17.58
C ILE A 180 -26.91 3.24 -18.10
N GLU A 181 -27.86 4.16 -18.25
CA GLU A 181 -27.61 5.54 -18.71
C GLU A 181 -26.65 6.31 -17.81
N SER A 182 -26.69 6.05 -16.50
CA SER A 182 -25.86 6.71 -15.50
C SER A 182 -24.51 6.02 -15.29
N GLN A 183 -24.37 4.74 -15.66
CA GLN A 183 -23.16 3.96 -15.40
C GLN A 183 -21.91 4.61 -16.03
N ASN A 184 -22.00 4.95 -17.31
CA ASN A 184 -20.88 5.55 -18.05
C ASN A 184 -20.49 6.94 -17.52
N ILE A 185 -21.47 7.70 -17.02
CA ILE A 185 -21.25 9.04 -16.45
C ILE A 185 -20.45 8.94 -15.15
N LEU A 186 -20.71 7.91 -14.33
CA LEU A 186 -20.04 7.71 -13.04
C LEU A 186 -18.59 7.21 -13.17
N LEU A 187 -18.19 6.61 -14.29
CA LEU A 187 -16.85 6.04 -14.44
C LEU A 187 -15.73 7.08 -14.29
N PHE A 188 -15.91 8.27 -14.85
CA PHE A 188 -14.87 9.31 -14.77
C PHE A 188 -14.68 9.83 -13.32
N PRO A 189 -15.74 10.21 -12.58
CA PRO A 189 -15.65 10.50 -11.15
C PRO A 189 -15.04 9.36 -10.32
N ILE A 190 -15.41 8.11 -10.60
CA ILE A 190 -14.84 6.92 -9.95
C ILE A 190 -13.32 6.84 -10.15
N GLY A 191 -12.85 7.09 -11.38
CA GLY A 191 -11.43 7.13 -11.71
C GLY A 191 -10.68 8.19 -10.91
N ILE A 192 -11.21 9.43 -10.88
CA ILE A 192 -10.62 10.53 -10.10
C ILE A 192 -10.58 10.17 -8.62
N PHE A 193 -11.69 9.65 -8.07
CA PHE A 193 -11.75 9.28 -6.66
C PHE A 193 -10.70 8.25 -6.30
N ASN A 194 -10.55 7.19 -7.10
CA ASN A 194 -9.53 6.16 -6.86
C ASN A 194 -8.12 6.72 -6.97
N PHE A 195 -7.84 7.59 -7.96
CA PHE A 195 -6.55 8.27 -8.06
C PHE A 195 -6.22 9.08 -6.80
N VAL A 196 -7.16 9.90 -6.33
CA VAL A 196 -7.00 10.72 -5.12
C VAL A 196 -6.84 9.83 -3.89
N LYS A 197 -7.65 8.78 -3.74
CA LYS A 197 -7.57 7.81 -2.64
C LYS A 197 -6.16 7.24 -2.51
N ILE A 198 -5.58 6.77 -3.62
CA ILE A 198 -4.22 6.23 -3.62
C ILE A 198 -3.19 7.33 -3.37
N GLY A 199 -3.35 8.50 -3.98
CA GLY A 199 -2.48 9.66 -3.75
C GLY A 199 -2.36 10.03 -2.27
N VAL A 200 -3.49 10.12 -1.55
CA VAL A 200 -3.52 10.40 -0.11
C VAL A 200 -2.76 9.35 0.69
N ASN A 201 -2.97 8.05 0.40
CA ASN A 201 -2.26 6.97 1.09
C ASN A 201 -0.75 7.01 0.84
N ILE A 202 -0.33 7.29 -0.40
CA ILE A 202 1.09 7.43 -0.75
C ILE A 202 1.70 8.62 0.00
N ILE A 203 1.01 9.76 0.07
CA ILE A 203 1.49 10.92 0.82
C ILE A 203 1.69 10.56 2.30
N ILE A 204 0.70 9.95 2.94
CA ILE A 204 0.80 9.52 4.35
C ILE A 204 1.96 8.55 4.54
N TYR A 205 2.07 7.53 3.66
CA TYR A 205 3.17 6.57 3.70
C TYR A 205 4.54 7.25 3.58
N LEU A 206 4.70 8.18 2.64
CA LEU A 206 5.96 8.92 2.45
C LEU A 206 6.28 9.83 3.64
N SER A 207 5.29 10.48 4.24
CA SER A 207 5.47 11.29 5.45
C SER A 207 6.02 10.46 6.62
N CYS A 208 5.62 9.20 6.74
CA CYS A 208 6.12 8.28 7.77
C CYS A 208 7.37 7.49 7.34
N PHE A 209 7.78 7.56 6.07
CA PHE A 209 8.78 6.66 5.49
C PHE A 209 10.13 6.69 6.20
N TYR A 210 10.60 7.87 6.60
CA TYR A 210 11.86 8.00 7.34
C TYR A 210 11.84 7.23 8.66
N ALA A 211 10.74 7.34 9.43
CA ALA A 211 10.58 6.61 10.69
C ALA A 211 10.50 5.09 10.45
N ILE A 212 9.76 4.67 9.42
CA ILE A 212 9.64 3.27 8.99
C ILE A 212 11.02 2.70 8.64
N ASP A 213 11.82 3.40 7.83
CA ASP A 213 13.16 2.94 7.45
C ASP A 213 14.14 2.92 8.64
N LEU A 214 14.02 3.87 9.57
CA LEU A 214 14.82 3.84 10.80
C LEU A 214 14.50 2.60 11.65
N LEU A 215 13.22 2.28 11.82
CA LEU A 215 12.78 1.06 12.53
C LEU A 215 13.25 -0.22 11.82
N PHE A 216 13.13 -0.27 10.49
CA PHE A 216 13.59 -1.40 9.68
C PHE A 216 15.08 -1.69 9.90
N ASN A 217 15.93 -0.67 9.81
CA ASN A 217 17.37 -0.83 9.98
C ASN A 217 17.76 -1.22 11.42
N ARG A 218 16.99 -0.77 12.43
CA ARG A 218 17.25 -1.10 13.84
C ARG A 218 16.87 -2.54 14.20
N TYR A 219 15.72 -3.01 13.75
CA TYR A 219 15.18 -4.30 14.18
C TYR A 219 15.44 -5.45 13.19
N LYS A 220 15.90 -5.15 11.96
CA LYS A 220 16.20 -6.15 10.92
C LYS A 220 15.10 -7.22 10.79
N ILE A 221 13.85 -6.77 10.85
CA ILE A 221 12.65 -7.60 10.70
C ILE A 221 12.65 -8.23 9.30
#